data_AF-A0A950HLQ7-F1
#
_entry.id   AF-A0A950HLQ7-F1
#
_cell.length_a   1.000
_cell.length_b   1.000
_cell.length_c   1.000
_cell.angle_alpha   90.00
_cell.angle_beta   90.00
_cell.angle_gamma   90.00
#
_symmetry.space_group_name_H-M   'P 1'
#
loop_
_entity.id
_entity.type
_entity.pdbx_description
1 polymer ?
#
loop_
_entity_poly.entity_id
_entity_poly.type
_entity_poly.pdbx_seq_one_letter_code
_entity_poly.pdbx_strand_id
1 'polypeptide(L)'
;MDGTAGISGDRLRSFVERIERIEEEIKGLNEDKKDIYAEAKGDGFDVKILREVVRLRRQDDKERDERDALLDVYLHAIETARPLAQAAE
;
A
#
# COMPACT_ATOMS: atom_id res chain seq x y z
N MET A 1 -4.07 9.38 -39.31
CA MET A 1 -5.11 9.95 -38.43
C MET A 1 -6.43 9.29 -38.79
N ASP A 2 -6.82 8.23 -38.08
CA ASP A 2 -8.23 7.98 -37.74
C ASP A 2 -8.29 6.83 -36.70
N GLY A 3 -8.27 7.19 -35.42
CA GLY A 3 -8.40 6.24 -34.31
C GLY A 3 -9.83 6.17 -33.76
N THR A 4 -10.77 6.86 -34.40
CA THR A 4 -12.14 7.09 -33.92
C THR A 4 -13.20 6.35 -34.72
N ALA A 5 -12.82 5.71 -35.83
CA ALA A 5 -13.70 4.91 -36.65
C ALA A 5 -14.15 3.62 -35.92
N GLY A 6 -15.28 3.69 -35.21
CA GLY A 6 -16.03 2.51 -34.75
C GLY A 6 -16.33 2.38 -33.26
N ILE A 7 -16.12 3.42 -32.43
CA ILE A 7 -16.54 3.36 -31.02
C ILE A 7 -18.07 3.53 -30.95
N SER A 8 -18.78 2.46 -30.62
CA SER A 8 -20.21 2.51 -30.30
C SER A 8 -20.43 3.39 -29.06
N GLY A 9 -21.13 4.51 -29.23
CA GLY A 9 -21.44 5.45 -28.14
C GLY A 9 -22.20 4.80 -26.99
N ASP A 10 -23.08 3.84 -27.29
CA ASP A 10 -23.83 3.10 -26.28
C ASP A 10 -22.92 2.20 -25.43
N ARG A 11 -21.92 1.57 -26.06
CA ARG A 11 -20.93 0.75 -25.34
C ARG A 11 -20.02 1.61 -24.47
N LEU A 12 -19.60 2.77 -24.97
CA LEU A 12 -18.81 3.72 -24.18
C LEU A 12 -19.61 4.24 -22.98
N ARG A 13 -20.86 4.66 -23.19
CA ARG A 13 -21.79 5.09 -22.13
C ARG A 13 -21.94 4.01 -21.05
N SER A 14 -22.17 2.77 -21.45
CA SER A 14 -22.30 1.65 -20.49
C SER A 14 -21.04 1.43 -19.64
N PHE A 15 -19.84 1.62 -20.20
CA PHE A 15 -18.61 1.54 -19.41
C PHE A 15 -18.50 2.71 -18.41
N VAL A 16 -18.80 3.93 -18.85
CA VAL A 16 -18.75 5.13 -17.98
C VAL A 16 -19.70 4.99 -16.80
N GLU A 17 -20.98 4.67 -17.05
CA GLU A 17 -21.99 4.54 -15.99
C GLU A 17 -21.62 3.46 -14.97
N ARG A 18 -21.02 2.35 -15.43
CA ARG A 18 -20.52 1.30 -14.54
C ARG A 18 -19.33 1.74 -13.72
N ILE A 19 -18.42 2.53 -14.29
CA ILE A 19 -17.25 3.06 -13.59
C ILE A 19 -17.71 4.06 -12.51
N GLU A 20 -18.57 5.00 -12.87
CA GLU A 20 -19.09 6.03 -11.94
C GLU A 20 -19.77 5.38 -10.73
N ARG A 21 -20.60 4.34 -10.95
CA ARG A 21 -21.19 3.59 -9.84
C ARG A 21 -20.13 2.94 -8.92
N ILE A 22 -19.10 2.33 -9.49
CA ILE A 22 -18.01 1.74 -8.71
C ILE A 22 -17.20 2.81 -7.97
N GLU A 23 -17.00 3.99 -8.56
CA GLU A 23 -16.34 5.11 -7.89
C GLU A 23 -17.15 5.62 -6.69
N GLU A 24 -18.48 5.68 -6.80
CA GLU A 24 -19.37 5.99 -5.68
C GLU A 24 -19.29 4.94 -4.57
N GLU A 25 -19.31 3.65 -4.93
CA GLU A 25 -19.13 2.54 -3.97
C GLU A 25 -17.77 2.62 -3.26
N ILE A 26 -16.68 2.86 -4.01
CA ILE A 26 -15.33 3.04 -3.45
C ILE A 26 -15.28 4.24 -2.51
N LYS A 27 -15.98 5.33 -2.83
CA LYS A 27 -16.05 6.50 -1.97
C LYS A 27 -16.71 6.15 -0.62
N GLY A 28 -17.86 5.49 -0.64
CA GLY A 28 -18.54 5.03 0.57
C GLY A 28 -17.66 4.12 1.42
N LEU A 29 -17.02 3.11 0.80
CA LEU A 29 -16.11 2.21 1.50
C LEU A 29 -14.89 2.91 2.11
N ASN A 30 -14.40 3.98 1.47
CA ASN A 30 -13.31 4.79 2.01
C ASN A 30 -13.75 5.67 3.19
N GLU A 31 -15.01 6.14 3.18
CA GLU A 31 -15.61 6.85 4.31
C GLU A 31 -15.78 5.89 5.50
N ASP A 32 -16.35 4.70 5.31
CA ASP A 32 -16.46 3.66 6.35
C ASP A 32 -15.09 3.32 6.94
N LYS A 33 -14.08 3.11 6.08
CA LYS A 33 -12.70 2.85 6.50
C LYS A 33 -12.13 3.99 7.35
N LYS A 34 -12.45 5.24 7.01
CA LYS A 34 -11.99 6.41 7.78
C LYS A 34 -12.64 6.44 9.16
N ASP A 35 -13.91 6.10 9.24
CA ASP A 35 -14.66 6.08 10.51
C ASP A 35 -14.12 4.99 11.45
N ILE A 36 -13.77 3.80 10.94
CA ILE A 36 -13.09 2.75 11.73
C ILE A 36 -11.76 3.25 12.32
N TYR A 37 -10.96 3.99 11.54
CA TYR A 37 -9.73 4.57 12.08
C TYR A 37 -10.00 5.69 13.10
N ALA A 38 -11.11 6.42 12.98
CA ALA A 38 -11.51 7.43 13.93
C ALA A 38 -11.98 6.80 15.25
N GLU A 39 -12.76 5.71 15.19
CA GLU A 39 -13.17 4.90 16.34
C GLU A 39 -11.95 4.35 17.08
N ALA A 40 -11.02 3.70 16.36
CA ALA A 40 -9.79 3.18 16.95
C ALA A 40 -8.96 4.29 17.65
N LYS A 41 -8.96 5.50 17.10
CA LYS A 41 -8.32 6.66 17.75
C LYS A 41 -9.04 7.04 19.04
N GLY A 42 -10.37 7.03 19.05
CA GLY A 42 -11.19 7.29 20.24
C GLY A 42 -10.94 6.29 21.36
N ASP A 43 -10.72 5.02 20.99
CA ASP A 43 -10.37 3.93 21.90
C ASP A 43 -8.91 3.96 22.39
N GLY A 44 -8.09 4.90 21.87
CA GLY A 44 -6.71 5.12 22.32
C GLY A 44 -5.64 4.38 21.51
N PHE A 45 -5.98 3.77 20.37
CA PHE A 45 -4.99 3.15 19.49
C PHE A 45 -4.22 4.19 18.64
N ASP A 46 -2.95 3.88 18.34
CA ASP A 46 -2.18 4.65 17.37
C ASP A 46 -2.57 4.29 15.94
N VAL A 47 -3.30 5.20 15.29
CA VAL A 47 -3.78 5.06 13.91
C VAL A 47 -2.64 4.93 12.90
N LYS A 48 -1.47 5.55 13.13
CA LYS A 48 -0.33 5.42 12.21
C LYS A 48 0.20 4.00 12.22
N ILE A 49 0.37 3.42 13.41
CA ILE A 49 0.81 2.04 13.57
C ILE A 49 -0.23 1.06 12.99
N LEU A 50 -1.52 1.27 13.21
CA LEU A 50 -2.56 0.44 12.59
C LEU A 50 -2.51 0.46 11.06
N ARG A 51 -2.25 1.61 10.43
CA ARG A 51 -2.08 1.71 8.98
C ARG A 51 -0.85 0.93 8.50
N GLU A 52 0.24 0.96 9.25
CA GLU A 52 1.43 0.17 8.95
C GLU A 52 1.15 -1.33 9.05
N VAL A 53 0.45 -1.77 10.10
CA VAL A 53 0.03 -3.17 10.28
C VAL A 53 -0.83 -3.61 9.10
N VAL A 54 -1.85 -2.84 8.72
CA VAL A 54 -2.70 -3.18 7.57
C VAL A 54 -1.88 -3.24 6.28
N ARG A 55 -0.93 -2.31 6.07
CA ARG A 55 -0.05 -2.31 4.89
C ARG A 55 0.81 -3.57 4.86
N LEU A 56 1.43 -3.94 5.98
CA LEU A 56 2.26 -5.15 6.10
C LEU A 56 1.45 -6.42 5.86
N ARG A 57 0.20 -6.48 6.35
CA ARG A 57 -0.70 -7.61 6.14
C ARG A 57 -1.23 -7.74 4.71
N ARG A 58 -1.13 -6.68 3.89
CA ARG A 58 -1.49 -6.72 2.46
C ARG A 58 -0.34 -7.15 1.56
N GLN A 59 0.90 -7.13 2.06
CA GLN A 59 2.05 -7.62 1.31
C GLN A 59 1.96 -9.15 1.22
N ASP A 60 2.41 -9.69 0.10
CA ASP A 60 2.50 -11.14 -0.08
C ASP A 60 3.46 -11.71 0.97
N ASP A 61 3.05 -12.80 1.63
CA ASP A 61 3.82 -13.38 2.73
C ASP A 61 5.23 -13.79 2.28
N LYS A 62 5.37 -14.26 1.03
CA LYS A 62 6.67 -14.66 0.49
C LYS A 62 7.56 -13.45 0.21
N GLU A 63 7.01 -12.38 -0.36
CA GLU A 63 7.74 -11.12 -0.56
C GLU A 63 8.18 -10.51 0.78
N ARG A 64 7.36 -10.63 1.84
CA ARG A 64 7.72 -10.18 3.18
C ARG A 64 8.86 -11.01 3.75
N ASP A 65 8.77 -12.32 3.67
CA ASP A 65 9.78 -13.23 4.23
C ASP A 65 11.14 -13.07 3.51
N GLU A 66 11.14 -12.92 2.18
CA GLU A 66 12.34 -12.64 1.39
C GLU A 66 12.99 -11.30 1.78
N ARG A 67 12.17 -10.25 1.94
CA ARG A 67 12.65 -8.93 2.39
C ARG A 67 13.26 -8.99 3.79
N ASP A 68 12.58 -9.67 4.72
CA ASP A 68 13.00 -9.72 6.12
C ASP A 68 14.30 -10.54 6.26
N ALA A 69 14.45 -11.62 5.50
CA ALA A 69 15.71 -12.37 5.41
C ALA A 69 16.87 -11.51 4.88
N LEU A 70 16.62 -10.70 3.85
CA LEU A 70 17.64 -9.80 3.30
C LEU A 70 18.01 -8.67 4.27
N LEU A 71 17.02 -8.14 5.00
CA LEU A 71 17.23 -7.11 6.01
C LEU A 71 18.13 -7.62 7.14
N ASP A 72 17.87 -8.84 7.62
CA ASP A 72 18.67 -9.49 8.66
C ASP A 72 20.14 -9.66 8.23
N VAL A 73 20.37 -10.11 7.00
CA VAL A 73 21.74 -10.21 6.42
C VAL A 73 22.45 -8.86 6.43
N TYR A 74 21.79 -7.78 6.02
CA TYR A 74 22.41 -6.46 6.00
C TYR A 74 22.64 -5.88 7.39
N LEU A 75 21.71 -6.05 8.33
CA LEU A 75 21.89 -5.63 9.70
C LEU A 75 23.06 -6.37 10.35
N HIS A 76 23.12 -7.70 10.19
CA HIS A 76 24.22 -8.51 10.68
C HIS A 76 25.57 -8.07 10.06
N ALA A 77 25.59 -7.79 8.75
CA ALA A 77 26.80 -7.30 8.09
C ALA A 77 27.27 -5.94 8.64
N ILE A 78 26.36 -5.03 8.97
CA ILE A 78 26.69 -3.75 9.61
C ILE A 78 27.20 -3.94 11.04
N GLU A 79 26.57 -4.82 11.82
CA GLU A 79 26.99 -5.13 13.20
C GLU A 79 28.37 -5.79 13.27
N THR A 80 28.66 -6.67 12.31
CA THR A 80 29.94 -7.41 12.24
C THR A 80 31.03 -6.65 11.51
N ALA A 81 30.69 -5.58 10.78
CA ALA A 81 31.67 -4.70 10.17
C ALA A 81 32.48 -3.97 11.26
N ARG A 82 33.80 -4.20 11.26
CA ARG A 82 34.72 -3.46 12.14
C ARG A 82 34.61 -1.95 11.84
N PRO A 83 34.62 -1.06 12.85
CA PRO A 83 34.56 0.38 12.62
C PRO A 83 35.69 0.85 11.71
N LEU A 84 35.38 1.70 10.73
CA LEU A 84 36.35 2.30 9.79
C LEU A 84 37.46 3.14 10.46
N ALA A 85 37.40 3.34 11.78
CA ALA A 85 38.28 4.23 12.54
C ALA A 85 39.67 3.65 12.90
N GLN A 86 40.04 2.45 12.44
CA GLN A 86 41.34 1.83 12.80
C GLN A 86 42.25 1.53 11.60
N ALA A 87 42.06 2.20 10.47
CA ALA A 87 42.92 2.08 9.29
C ALA A 87 43.65 3.39 8.92
N ALA A 88 43.87 4.26 9.91
CA ALA A 88 44.70 5.46 9.77
C ALA A 88 45.61 5.59 11.00
N GLU A 89 46.66 4.77 11.03
CA GLU A 89 47.92 5.06 11.73
C GLU A 89 49.09 4.61 10.85
#